data_AF-A0AAE6BI47-F1
#
_entry.id   AF-A0AAE6BI47-F1
#
_cell.length_a   1.000
_cell.length_b   1.000
_cell.length_c   1.000
_cell.angle_alpha   90.00
_cell.angle_beta   90.00
_cell.angle_gamma   90.00
#
_symmetry.space_group_name_H-M   'P 1'
#
loop_
_entity.id
_entity.type
_entity.pdbx_description
1 polymer ?
#
loop_
_entity_poly.entity_id
_entity_poly.type
_entity_poly.pdbx_seq_one_letter_code
_entity_poly.pdbx_strand_id
1 'polypeptide(L)'
;MVVKQPPSECALQVEGLAMKNRHPLRIQLTIQGGGAKFITMLPAAQAFCDKRTAGDIYITRVSGASAGSIVAALIATNANFERVFEFLDNNGDRYVGKMRGISRFMPFSFMRKGWWILKVVSGYSVVSPRLLRRFLIEMFSYSCPDLRHINGDVSKVTIADIEKRFNCKLRIGLSSLTTLEGSEAEPKTPFISALVDSCSIPLFFRNIRNIGEGRFVDGGLCENLPTSSLFEDIAQYGDLFAITTSEPQDSNFSTVFEFMMAVFSASVNHNVKRSIKMVGDYLNVAIESKVTTFDFSGAMAFCRDTQSKDLIYAKALNRLASYAKIKTITDQPNGSFNSGRYDPQSIMDGIFQFHSVVSNGATKNLISTTMALFCNSLNWAEQNENDSDISFQQSVFRVGQKPVFSISINFPRDQRSQYLHPMKWQVYDKDTKKIIPSRIIPMKQRNENGVESISCCIFFEKPLSSGKEKHRDYVLEHYIEYIGGIPGLKAAPYAEFLAMSNLTDEVIEEVNLIMLIPKTYRRGLKVNADSSCSELSFGILKQSEIVRISAVLDDYRHDAIGGRFRNLKPGQRARANFVV
;
A
#
# COMPACT_ATOMS: atom_id res chain seq x y z
N MET A 1 6.05 47.34 -43.64
CA MET A 1 6.91 46.19 -43.96
C MET A 1 8.03 46.13 -42.95
N VAL A 2 7.98 45.19 -42.01
CA VAL A 2 9.12 44.86 -41.13
C VAL A 2 9.44 43.41 -41.44
N VAL A 3 10.57 43.20 -42.10
CA VAL A 3 11.09 41.88 -42.48
C VAL A 3 11.63 41.22 -41.21
N LYS A 4 10.98 40.15 -40.74
CA LYS A 4 11.55 39.28 -39.71
C LYS A 4 12.65 38.42 -40.36
N GLN A 5 13.89 38.59 -39.91
CA GLN A 5 14.98 37.68 -40.27
C GLN A 5 14.69 36.26 -39.74
N PRO A 6 15.06 35.20 -40.48
CA PRO A 6 14.96 33.84 -39.99
C PRO A 6 15.98 33.59 -38.87
N PRO A 7 15.70 32.70 -37.91
CA PRO A 7 16.65 32.37 -36.85
C PRO A 7 17.90 31.72 -37.44
N SER A 8 19.07 32.06 -36.92
CA SER A 8 20.37 31.54 -37.35
C SER A 8 20.46 30.02 -37.16
N GLU A 9 21.02 29.30 -38.14
CA GLU A 9 21.27 27.83 -38.12
C GLU A 9 21.93 27.31 -36.84
N CYS A 10 22.74 28.16 -36.18
CA CYS A 10 23.38 27.82 -34.90
C CYS A 10 22.37 27.62 -33.75
N ALA A 11 21.22 28.30 -33.75
CA ALA A 11 20.19 28.17 -32.71
C ALA A 11 19.39 26.86 -32.89
N LEU A 12 19.12 26.47 -34.14
CA LEU A 12 18.45 25.21 -34.47
C LEU A 12 19.35 24.00 -34.19
N GLN A 13 20.67 24.12 -34.38
CA GLN A 13 21.61 23.06 -34.00
C GLN A 13 21.76 22.90 -32.49
N VAL A 14 21.71 23.98 -31.70
CA VAL A 14 21.82 23.92 -30.23
C VAL A 14 20.55 23.33 -29.59
N GLU A 15 19.34 23.65 -30.08
CA GLU A 15 18.11 22.98 -29.63
C GLU A 15 18.07 21.50 -30.05
N GLY A 16 18.57 21.17 -31.24
CA GLY A 16 18.69 19.79 -31.72
C GLY A 16 19.75 18.95 -30.98
N LEU A 17 20.81 19.58 -30.46
CA LEU A 17 21.83 18.92 -29.63
C LEU A 17 21.43 18.81 -28.15
N ALA A 18 20.71 19.78 -27.60
CA ALA A 18 20.25 19.75 -26.20
C ALA A 18 19.17 18.68 -25.94
N MET A 19 18.42 18.28 -26.97
CA MET A 19 17.41 17.22 -26.90
C MET A 19 18.01 15.80 -26.95
N LYS A 20 19.26 15.62 -27.41
CA LYS A 20 19.87 14.29 -27.63
C LYS A 20 20.47 13.65 -26.37
N ASN A 21 20.63 14.37 -25.26
CA ASN A 21 21.25 13.88 -24.02
C ASN A 21 20.25 13.72 -22.85
N ARG A 22 18.95 13.70 -23.10
CA ARG A 22 17.96 13.43 -22.04
C ARG A 22 17.71 11.94 -21.92
N HIS A 23 17.96 11.38 -20.74
CA HIS A 23 17.50 10.04 -20.41
C HIS A 23 15.97 9.95 -20.58
N PRO A 24 15.44 8.84 -21.12
CA PRO A 24 14.01 8.68 -21.32
C PRO A 24 13.27 8.81 -19.99
N LEU A 25 12.14 9.52 -19.98
CA LEU A 25 11.33 9.67 -18.78
C LEU A 25 10.78 8.32 -18.35
N ARG A 26 11.14 7.88 -17.14
CA ARG A 26 10.65 6.63 -16.57
C ARG A 26 9.22 6.84 -16.08
N ILE A 27 8.31 6.02 -16.56
CA ILE A 27 6.90 6.04 -16.15
C ILE A 27 6.37 4.63 -15.95
N GLN A 28 5.24 4.57 -15.27
CA GLN A 28 4.42 3.38 -15.14
C GLN A 28 3.01 3.66 -15.66
N LEU A 29 2.27 2.61 -16.01
CA LEU A 29 0.90 2.73 -16.52
C LEU A 29 -0.05 1.77 -15.81
N THR A 30 -1.24 2.25 -15.44
CA THR A 30 -2.37 1.41 -15.05
C THR A 30 -3.54 1.67 -15.97
N ILE A 31 -4.25 0.61 -16.39
CA ILE A 31 -5.36 0.71 -17.33
C ILE A 31 -6.62 0.12 -16.70
N GLN A 32 -7.69 0.92 -16.73
CA GLN A 32 -8.99 0.54 -16.19
C GLN A 32 -9.61 -0.63 -16.97
N GLY A 33 -10.32 -1.53 -16.27
CA GLY A 33 -11.20 -2.51 -16.90
C GLY A 33 -12.51 -1.90 -17.42
N GLY A 34 -13.13 -2.53 -18.42
CA GLY A 34 -14.33 -1.95 -19.03
C GLY A 34 -15.00 -2.71 -20.18
N GLY A 35 -14.74 -4.00 -20.36
CA GLY A 35 -15.35 -4.78 -21.46
C GLY A 35 -15.09 -4.15 -22.83
N ALA A 36 -16.16 -3.91 -23.61
CA ALA A 36 -16.10 -3.33 -24.95
C ALA A 36 -15.43 -1.95 -25.01
N LYS A 37 -15.40 -1.21 -23.89
CA LYS A 37 -14.76 0.11 -23.78
C LYS A 37 -13.27 0.09 -24.04
N PHE A 38 -12.60 -1.06 -24.00
CA PHE A 38 -11.17 -1.09 -24.23
C PHE A 38 -10.76 -0.54 -25.59
N ILE A 39 -11.63 -0.61 -26.60
CA ILE A 39 -11.37 -0.02 -27.92
C ILE A 39 -11.19 1.51 -27.81
N THR A 40 -11.92 2.18 -26.91
CA THR A 40 -11.79 3.63 -26.71
C THR A 40 -10.49 4.02 -25.99
N MET A 41 -9.85 3.08 -25.30
CA MET A 41 -8.56 3.28 -24.64
C MET A 41 -7.36 3.09 -25.59
N LEU A 42 -7.54 2.40 -26.72
CA LEU A 42 -6.46 2.08 -27.67
C LEU A 42 -5.74 3.32 -28.22
N PRO A 43 -6.40 4.44 -28.60
CA PRO A 43 -5.68 5.62 -29.10
C PRO A 43 -4.78 6.27 -28.03
N ALA A 44 -5.21 6.26 -26.76
CA ALA A 44 -4.35 6.73 -25.67
C ALA A 44 -3.15 5.79 -25.47
N ALA A 45 -3.38 4.48 -25.48
CA ALA A 45 -2.32 3.47 -25.38
C ALA A 45 -1.32 3.55 -26.53
N GLN A 46 -1.79 3.83 -27.75
CA GLN A 46 -0.96 4.09 -28.92
C GLN A 46 -0.02 5.27 -28.67
N ALA A 47 -0.52 6.41 -28.16
CA ALA A 47 0.31 7.57 -27.87
C ALA A 47 1.48 7.26 -26.90
N PHE A 48 1.24 6.44 -25.87
CA PHE A 48 2.31 5.97 -24.98
C PHE A 48 3.29 5.04 -25.69
N CYS A 49 2.83 4.11 -26.54
CA CYS A 49 3.71 3.21 -27.28
C CYS A 49 4.56 3.92 -28.33
N ASP A 50 4.00 4.91 -29.01
CA ASP A 50 4.71 5.72 -30.00
C ASP A 50 5.81 6.53 -29.32
N LYS A 51 5.52 7.11 -28.15
CA LYS A 51 6.53 7.82 -27.33
C LYS A 51 7.59 6.90 -26.75
N ARG A 52 7.23 5.67 -26.39
CA ARG A 52 8.21 4.64 -26.00
C ARG A 52 9.13 4.28 -27.16
N THR A 53 8.57 4.07 -28.34
CA THR A 53 9.30 3.70 -29.56
C THR A 53 10.23 4.82 -30.03
N ALA A 54 9.79 6.08 -29.89
CA ALA A 54 10.61 7.26 -30.17
C ALA A 54 11.77 7.45 -29.16
N GLY A 55 11.75 6.75 -28.03
CA GLY A 55 12.75 6.89 -26.96
C GLY A 55 12.51 8.08 -26.03
N ASP A 56 11.35 8.75 -26.12
CA ASP A 56 11.00 9.89 -25.25
C ASP A 56 10.68 9.42 -23.81
N ILE A 57 10.10 8.23 -23.69
CA ILE A 57 9.70 7.64 -22.41
C ILE A 57 10.16 6.19 -22.30
N TYR A 58 10.35 5.73 -21.07
CA TYR A 58 10.60 4.33 -20.75
C TYR A 58 9.50 3.81 -19.81
N ILE A 59 8.64 2.93 -20.35
CA ILE A 59 7.53 2.33 -19.60
C ILE A 59 8.08 1.14 -18.82
N THR A 60 8.29 1.33 -17.51
CA THR A 60 8.96 0.33 -16.66
C THR A 60 8.01 -0.79 -16.23
N ARG A 61 6.75 -0.44 -15.91
CA ARG A 61 5.69 -1.36 -15.49
C ARG A 61 4.37 -0.93 -16.09
N VAL A 62 3.54 -1.91 -16.42
CA VAL A 62 2.17 -1.69 -16.86
C VAL A 62 1.22 -2.70 -16.20
N SER A 63 0.09 -2.22 -15.70
CA SER A 63 -0.94 -3.04 -15.09
C SER A 63 -2.30 -2.85 -15.75
N GLY A 64 -3.15 -3.86 -15.69
CA GLY A 64 -4.55 -3.74 -16.08
C GLY A 64 -5.39 -4.88 -15.56
N ALA A 65 -6.70 -4.64 -15.47
CA ALA A 65 -7.69 -5.63 -15.07
C ALA A 65 -8.81 -5.73 -16.12
N SER A 66 -9.42 -6.90 -16.28
CA SER A 66 -10.43 -7.14 -17.32
C SER A 66 -9.91 -6.71 -18.69
N ALA A 67 -10.73 -6.04 -19.49
CA ALA A 67 -10.32 -5.54 -20.80
C ALA A 67 -9.15 -4.53 -20.74
N GLY A 68 -8.90 -3.89 -19.59
CA GLY A 68 -7.70 -3.06 -19.37
C GLY A 68 -6.41 -3.88 -19.37
N SER A 69 -6.46 -5.15 -18.96
CA SER A 69 -5.31 -6.06 -19.03
C SER A 69 -4.88 -6.35 -20.48
N ILE A 70 -5.84 -6.34 -21.42
CA ILE A 70 -5.55 -6.50 -22.86
C ILE A 70 -4.72 -5.31 -23.35
N VAL A 71 -5.15 -4.10 -23.00
CA VAL A 71 -4.43 -2.86 -23.34
C VAL A 71 -3.06 -2.83 -22.67
N ALA A 72 -2.97 -3.22 -21.40
CA ALA A 72 -1.72 -3.35 -20.67
C ALA A 72 -0.73 -4.30 -21.39
N ALA A 73 -1.22 -5.46 -21.82
CA ALA A 73 -0.40 -6.44 -22.54
C ALA A 73 0.03 -5.94 -23.94
N LEU A 74 -0.82 -5.21 -24.66
CA LEU A 74 -0.44 -4.56 -25.93
C LEU A 74 0.70 -3.54 -25.72
N ILE A 75 0.63 -2.75 -24.65
CA ILE A 75 1.70 -1.80 -24.29
C ILE A 75 2.96 -2.54 -23.87
N ALA A 76 2.85 -3.56 -23.00
CA ALA A 76 4.00 -4.32 -22.50
C ALA A 76 4.78 -4.97 -23.63
N THR A 77 4.07 -5.55 -24.59
CA THR A 77 4.62 -6.24 -25.78
C THR A 77 5.02 -5.30 -26.92
N ASN A 78 4.93 -3.99 -26.72
CA ASN A 78 5.24 -2.97 -27.73
C ASN A 78 4.52 -3.25 -29.07
N ALA A 79 3.23 -3.62 -29.00
CA ALA A 79 2.44 -3.99 -30.15
C ALA A 79 2.29 -2.82 -31.14
N ASN A 80 2.18 -3.12 -32.44
CA ASN A 80 1.85 -2.13 -33.44
C ASN A 80 0.34 -1.85 -33.41
N PHE A 81 -0.04 -0.64 -32.96
CA PHE A 81 -1.44 -0.26 -32.78
C PHE A 81 -2.19 -0.03 -34.10
N GLU A 82 -1.51 0.36 -35.18
CA GLU A 82 -2.14 0.41 -36.51
C GLU A 82 -2.64 -0.98 -36.92
N ARG A 83 -1.81 -2.01 -36.70
CA ARG A 83 -2.20 -3.41 -36.89
C ARG A 83 -3.27 -3.88 -35.94
N VAL A 84 -3.32 -3.37 -34.70
CA VAL A 84 -4.43 -3.66 -33.78
C VAL A 84 -5.74 -3.12 -34.36
N PHE A 85 -5.77 -1.87 -34.80
CA PHE A 85 -6.97 -1.27 -35.40
C PHE A 85 -7.37 -1.96 -36.69
N GLU A 86 -6.41 -2.29 -37.56
CA GLU A 86 -6.66 -3.06 -38.79
C GLU A 86 -7.24 -4.46 -38.49
N PHE A 87 -6.67 -5.16 -37.51
CA PHE A 87 -7.21 -6.46 -37.09
C PHE A 87 -8.65 -6.34 -36.61
N LEU A 88 -8.93 -5.33 -35.77
CA LEU A 88 -10.26 -5.08 -35.25
C LEU A 88 -11.24 -4.73 -36.37
N ASP A 89 -10.88 -3.84 -37.30
CA ASP A 89 -11.77 -3.46 -38.40
C ASP A 89 -12.12 -4.66 -39.31
N ASN A 90 -11.12 -5.48 -39.63
CA ASN A 90 -11.27 -6.64 -40.53
C ASN A 90 -11.95 -7.85 -39.86
N ASN A 91 -11.74 -8.08 -38.56
CA ASN A 91 -12.17 -9.31 -37.88
C ASN A 91 -13.17 -9.09 -36.75
N GLY A 92 -13.29 -7.86 -36.24
CA GLY A 92 -14.08 -7.55 -35.05
C GLY A 92 -15.56 -7.93 -35.23
N ASP A 93 -16.18 -7.55 -36.35
CA ASP A 93 -17.58 -7.89 -36.63
C ASP A 93 -17.84 -9.41 -36.66
N ARG A 94 -16.86 -10.21 -37.09
CA ARG A 94 -16.96 -11.68 -37.05
C ARG A 94 -17.02 -12.20 -35.60
N TYR A 95 -16.20 -11.64 -34.71
CA TYR A 95 -16.20 -12.01 -33.29
C TYR A 95 -17.47 -11.51 -32.59
N VAL A 96 -17.87 -10.26 -32.86
CA VAL A 96 -19.11 -9.67 -32.34
C VAL A 96 -20.33 -10.44 -32.85
N GLY A 97 -20.36 -10.85 -34.12
CA GLY A 97 -21.43 -11.67 -34.69
C GLY A 97 -21.59 -13.02 -33.99
N LYS A 98 -20.48 -13.68 -33.63
CA LYS A 98 -20.51 -14.92 -32.83
C LYS A 98 -21.00 -14.72 -31.40
N MET A 99 -20.82 -13.52 -30.83
CA MET A 99 -21.40 -13.12 -29.55
C MET A 99 -22.89 -12.75 -29.68
N ARG A 100 -23.28 -12.06 -30.77
CA ARG A 100 -24.67 -11.67 -31.09
C ARG A 100 -25.57 -12.83 -31.53
N GLY A 101 -25.01 -13.95 -31.97
CA GLY A 101 -25.76 -15.22 -32.12
C GLY A 101 -26.46 -15.66 -30.83
N ILE A 102 -26.07 -15.09 -29.68
CA ILE A 102 -26.70 -15.25 -28.37
C ILE A 102 -27.73 -14.13 -28.10
N SER A 103 -27.58 -12.93 -28.68
CA SER A 103 -28.55 -11.82 -28.57
C SER A 103 -29.73 -11.92 -29.55
N ARG A 104 -29.67 -12.74 -30.62
CA ARG A 104 -30.86 -13.14 -31.40
C ARG A 104 -31.86 -13.98 -30.58
N PHE A 105 -31.50 -14.40 -29.37
CA PHE A 105 -32.41 -14.93 -28.36
C PHE A 105 -32.99 -13.87 -27.40
N MET A 106 -32.71 -12.58 -27.64
CA MET A 106 -33.33 -11.44 -26.94
C MET A 106 -34.10 -10.52 -27.90
N PRO A 107 -35.24 -10.97 -28.43
CA PRO A 107 -36.44 -10.15 -28.47
C PRO A 107 -37.38 -10.61 -27.35
N PHE A 108 -37.71 -9.67 -26.46
CA PHE A 108 -38.29 -9.87 -25.12
C PHE A 108 -39.77 -10.32 -25.07
N SER A 109 -40.40 -10.73 -26.17
CA SER A 109 -41.88 -10.79 -26.24
C SER A 109 -42.54 -12.15 -26.47
N PHE A 110 -41.85 -13.29 -26.58
CA PHE A 110 -42.56 -14.57 -26.67
C PHE A 110 -41.83 -15.69 -25.90
N MET A 111 -42.36 -16.04 -24.72
CA MET A 111 -42.17 -17.28 -23.97
C MET A 111 -41.09 -18.29 -24.42
N ARG A 112 -40.00 -18.41 -23.64
CA ARG A 112 -39.54 -19.69 -23.01
C ARG A 112 -38.44 -19.48 -21.95
N LYS A 113 -38.88 -19.04 -20.78
CA LYS A 113 -38.15 -18.83 -19.50
C LYS A 113 -37.59 -20.10 -18.82
N GLY A 114 -37.07 -21.07 -19.57
CA GLY A 114 -36.51 -22.29 -18.99
C GLY A 114 -35.02 -22.41 -19.25
N TRP A 115 -34.61 -22.33 -20.51
CA TRP A 115 -33.32 -22.86 -20.95
C TRP A 115 -32.10 -22.03 -20.54
N TRP A 116 -32.21 -20.69 -20.50
CA TRP A 116 -31.10 -19.83 -20.05
C TRP A 116 -30.93 -19.90 -18.52
N ILE A 117 -32.03 -19.92 -17.77
CA ILE A 117 -32.02 -20.20 -16.32
C ILE A 117 -31.46 -21.60 -16.06
N LEU A 118 -31.94 -22.63 -16.79
CA LEU A 118 -31.39 -23.98 -16.73
C LEU A 118 -29.90 -24.01 -17.09
N LYS A 119 -29.41 -23.26 -18.07
CA LYS A 119 -27.98 -23.21 -18.41
C LYS A 119 -27.14 -22.58 -17.30
N VAL A 120 -27.61 -21.47 -16.74
CA VAL A 120 -26.93 -20.76 -15.65
C VAL A 120 -26.95 -21.62 -14.37
N VAL A 121 -28.11 -22.17 -14.00
CA VAL A 121 -28.31 -23.10 -12.87
C VAL A 121 -27.54 -24.42 -13.08
N SER A 122 -27.45 -24.90 -14.32
CA SER A 122 -26.63 -26.07 -14.68
C SER A 122 -25.14 -25.73 -14.86
N GLY A 123 -24.69 -24.52 -14.50
CA GLY A 123 -23.27 -24.20 -14.43
C GLY A 123 -22.55 -23.93 -15.76
N TYR A 124 -23.26 -23.70 -16.86
CA TYR A 124 -22.66 -23.35 -18.16
C TYR A 124 -22.50 -21.82 -18.33
N SER A 125 -21.44 -21.38 -19.03
CA SER A 125 -21.24 -19.96 -19.38
C SER A 125 -22.10 -19.54 -20.59
N VAL A 126 -22.48 -18.27 -20.63
CA VAL A 126 -23.28 -17.70 -21.74
C VAL A 126 -22.45 -17.63 -23.03
N VAL A 127 -21.19 -17.21 -22.92
CA VAL A 127 -20.21 -17.19 -24.01
C VAL A 127 -19.05 -18.14 -23.66
N SER A 128 -18.51 -18.84 -24.66
CA SER A 128 -17.36 -19.72 -24.44
C SER A 128 -16.07 -18.91 -24.26
N PRO A 129 -15.29 -19.13 -23.19
CA PRO A 129 -13.95 -18.54 -23.03
C PRO A 129 -13.00 -18.86 -24.18
N ARG A 130 -13.26 -19.95 -24.93
CA ARG A 130 -12.48 -20.32 -26.11
C ARG A 130 -12.55 -19.25 -27.21
N LEU A 131 -13.68 -18.55 -27.34
CA LEU A 131 -13.83 -17.48 -28.33
C LEU A 131 -12.91 -16.30 -27.99
N LEU A 132 -12.91 -15.87 -26.73
CA LEU A 132 -12.03 -14.82 -26.23
C LEU A 132 -10.56 -15.22 -26.37
N ARG A 133 -10.21 -16.45 -25.96
CA ARG A 133 -8.84 -16.97 -26.11
C ARG A 133 -8.37 -16.92 -27.57
N ARG A 134 -9.22 -17.34 -28.50
CA ARG A 134 -8.91 -17.32 -29.93
C ARG A 134 -8.74 -15.90 -30.46
N PHE A 135 -9.65 -14.98 -30.08
CA PHE A 135 -9.54 -13.56 -30.41
C PHE A 135 -8.19 -12.98 -29.96
N LEU A 136 -7.79 -13.23 -28.71
CA LEU A 136 -6.52 -12.75 -28.16
C LEU A 136 -5.32 -13.33 -28.92
N ILE A 137 -5.30 -14.65 -29.18
CA ILE A 137 -4.20 -15.29 -29.92
C ILE A 137 -4.06 -14.70 -31.32
N GLU A 138 -5.17 -14.56 -32.06
CA GLU A 138 -5.15 -14.02 -33.42
C GLU A 138 -4.72 -12.54 -33.42
N MET A 139 -5.24 -11.72 -32.50
CA MET A 139 -4.88 -10.31 -32.39
C MET A 139 -3.39 -10.11 -32.05
N PHE A 140 -2.90 -10.74 -30.98
CA PHE A 140 -1.49 -10.59 -30.57
C PHE A 140 -0.52 -11.17 -31.61
N SER A 141 -0.89 -12.26 -32.28
CA SER A 141 -0.08 -12.80 -33.37
C SER A 141 0.04 -11.85 -34.56
N TYR A 142 -1.00 -11.05 -34.81
CA TYR A 142 -1.05 -10.09 -35.90
C TYR A 142 -0.32 -8.78 -35.55
N SER A 143 -0.59 -8.23 -34.36
CA SER A 143 -0.07 -6.93 -33.94
C SER A 143 1.33 -6.96 -33.33
N CYS A 144 1.79 -8.11 -32.82
CA CYS A 144 3.12 -8.27 -32.24
C CYS A 144 3.81 -9.55 -32.77
N PRO A 145 4.41 -9.50 -33.99
CA PRO A 145 5.12 -10.64 -34.58
C PRO A 145 6.27 -11.17 -33.69
N ASP A 146 6.89 -10.30 -32.90
CA ASP A 146 7.99 -10.61 -31.98
C ASP A 146 7.65 -11.69 -30.95
N LEU A 147 6.36 -11.85 -30.59
CA LEU A 147 5.94 -12.92 -29.68
C LEU A 147 6.22 -14.31 -30.25
N ARG A 148 6.16 -14.46 -31.59
CA ARG A 148 6.48 -15.73 -32.26
C ARG A 148 7.97 -16.06 -32.21
N HIS A 149 8.82 -15.05 -32.09
CA HIS A 149 10.27 -15.23 -31.92
C HIS A 149 10.62 -15.68 -30.49
N ILE A 150 9.78 -15.35 -29.51
CA ILE A 150 9.90 -15.89 -28.14
C ILE A 150 9.46 -17.36 -28.12
N ASN A 151 8.27 -17.64 -28.66
CA ASN A 151 7.70 -18.98 -28.74
C ASN A 151 6.82 -19.10 -29.98
N GLY A 152 7.02 -20.15 -30.79
CA GLY A 152 6.24 -20.37 -32.01
C GLY A 152 4.72 -20.45 -31.77
N ASP A 153 4.30 -20.82 -30.55
CA ASP A 153 2.92 -20.73 -30.07
C ASP A 153 2.77 -19.56 -29.08
N VAL A 154 2.17 -18.46 -29.56
CA VAL A 154 1.90 -17.25 -28.76
C VAL A 154 1.11 -17.57 -27.48
N SER A 155 0.29 -18.63 -27.48
CA SER A 155 -0.52 -18.98 -26.33
C SER A 155 0.27 -19.60 -25.16
N LYS A 156 1.55 -19.93 -25.38
CA LYS A 156 2.48 -20.47 -24.39
C LYS A 156 3.49 -19.44 -23.88
N VAL A 157 3.57 -18.25 -24.48
CA VAL A 157 4.44 -17.17 -24.00
C VAL A 157 4.01 -16.78 -22.59
N THR A 158 4.96 -16.71 -21.66
CA THR A 158 4.69 -16.35 -20.27
C THR A 158 4.81 -14.85 -20.03
N ILE A 159 4.29 -14.38 -18.89
CA ILE A 159 4.46 -12.98 -18.47
C ILE A 159 5.96 -12.66 -18.33
N ALA A 160 6.73 -13.54 -17.69
CA ALA A 160 8.18 -13.39 -17.50
C ALA A 160 8.94 -13.27 -18.84
N ASP A 161 8.52 -14.00 -19.88
CA ASP A 161 9.12 -13.88 -21.20
C ASP A 161 8.90 -12.50 -21.83
N ILE A 162 7.71 -11.92 -21.64
CA ILE A 162 7.40 -10.55 -22.08
C ILE A 162 8.31 -9.56 -21.36
N GLU A 163 8.45 -9.68 -20.03
CA GLU A 163 9.32 -8.79 -19.26
C GLU A 163 10.76 -8.85 -19.76
N LYS A 164 11.27 -10.05 -20.02
CA LYS A 164 12.63 -10.27 -20.50
C LYS A 164 12.85 -9.73 -21.92
N ARG A 165 11.88 -9.93 -22.84
CA ARG A 165 12.01 -9.52 -24.25
C ARG A 165 11.87 -8.02 -24.45
N PHE A 166 10.90 -7.41 -23.76
CA PHE A 166 10.49 -6.02 -23.99
C PHE A 166 10.95 -5.06 -22.90
N ASN A 167 11.53 -5.56 -21.80
CA ASN A 167 12.01 -4.77 -20.67
C ASN A 167 10.89 -3.90 -20.05
N CYS A 168 9.70 -4.47 -19.92
CA CYS A 168 8.51 -3.85 -19.33
C CYS A 168 7.76 -4.90 -18.50
N LYS A 169 7.55 -4.63 -17.20
CA LYS A 169 6.88 -5.57 -16.31
C LYS A 169 5.37 -5.54 -16.53
N LEU A 170 4.76 -6.67 -16.85
CA LEU A 170 3.32 -6.78 -17.11
C LEU A 170 2.61 -7.35 -15.89
N ARG A 171 1.67 -6.60 -15.33
CA ARG A 171 0.82 -7.02 -14.21
C ARG A 171 -0.62 -7.19 -14.67
N ILE A 172 -1.19 -8.37 -14.44
CA ILE A 172 -2.57 -8.68 -14.81
C ILE A 172 -3.36 -8.90 -13.53
N GLY A 173 -4.31 -8.01 -13.26
CA GLY A 173 -5.18 -8.07 -12.08
C GLY A 173 -6.22 -9.18 -12.22
N LEU A 174 -6.42 -9.95 -11.15
CA LEU A 174 -7.32 -11.08 -11.04
C LEU A 174 -8.14 -10.96 -9.75
N SER A 175 -9.37 -11.46 -9.74
CA SER A 175 -10.17 -11.55 -8.52
C SER A 175 -10.28 -13.02 -8.10
N SER A 176 -9.75 -13.37 -6.93
CA SER A 176 -9.75 -14.75 -6.42
C SER A 176 -11.00 -15.02 -5.59
N LEU A 177 -11.80 -16.01 -5.97
CA LEU A 177 -12.93 -16.45 -5.15
C LEU A 177 -12.51 -17.34 -3.96
N THR A 178 -11.24 -17.78 -3.92
CA THR A 178 -10.72 -18.59 -2.80
C THR A 178 -10.27 -17.72 -1.65
N THR A 179 -9.55 -16.63 -1.95
CA THR A 179 -9.05 -15.69 -0.94
C THR A 179 -9.97 -14.48 -0.73
N LEU A 180 -10.94 -14.27 -1.63
CA LEU A 180 -11.85 -13.11 -1.64
C LEU A 180 -11.14 -11.76 -1.79
N GLU A 181 -9.97 -11.79 -2.44
CA GLU A 181 -9.10 -10.63 -2.61
C GLU A 181 -8.66 -10.46 -4.07
N GLY A 182 -8.21 -9.23 -4.38
CA GLY A 182 -7.48 -8.96 -5.61
C GLY A 182 -6.12 -9.67 -5.59
N SER A 183 -5.71 -10.20 -6.74
CA SER A 183 -4.45 -10.91 -6.92
C SER A 183 -3.84 -10.55 -8.27
N GLU A 184 -2.57 -10.89 -8.47
CA GLU A 184 -1.90 -10.74 -9.75
C GLU A 184 -1.55 -12.10 -10.35
N ALA A 185 -1.56 -12.18 -11.68
CA ALA A 185 -1.06 -13.36 -12.38
C ALA A 185 0.44 -13.58 -12.11
N GLU A 186 0.82 -14.82 -11.80
CA GLU A 186 2.23 -15.16 -11.55
C GLU A 186 3.08 -15.03 -12.83
N PRO A 187 4.36 -14.62 -12.74
CA PRO A 187 5.21 -14.41 -13.92
C PRO A 187 5.35 -15.62 -14.85
N LYS A 188 5.32 -16.85 -14.31
CA LYS A 188 5.40 -18.10 -15.09
C LYS A 188 4.10 -18.45 -15.83
N THR A 189 3.02 -17.73 -15.59
CA THR A 189 1.72 -17.99 -16.21
C THR A 189 1.75 -17.56 -17.68
N PRO A 190 1.21 -18.38 -18.63
CA PRO A 190 1.00 -17.93 -20.00
C PRO A 190 0.12 -16.68 -20.04
N PHE A 191 0.59 -15.59 -20.64
CA PHE A 191 -0.08 -14.30 -20.53
C PHE A 191 -1.49 -14.34 -21.14
N ILE A 192 -1.70 -15.07 -22.24
CA ILE A 192 -3.03 -15.27 -22.84
C ILE A 192 -4.01 -15.94 -21.86
N SER A 193 -3.56 -16.92 -21.07
CA SER A 193 -4.40 -17.54 -20.04
C SER A 193 -4.77 -16.53 -18.96
N ALA A 194 -3.79 -15.77 -18.47
CA ALA A 194 -4.02 -14.73 -17.47
C ALA A 194 -4.98 -13.63 -17.97
N LEU A 195 -4.87 -13.21 -19.23
CA LEU A 195 -5.81 -12.27 -19.86
C LEU A 195 -7.22 -12.85 -19.92
N VAL A 196 -7.38 -14.12 -20.32
CA VAL A 196 -8.69 -14.79 -20.32
C VAL A 196 -9.26 -14.83 -18.92
N ASP A 197 -8.46 -15.19 -17.91
CA ASP A 197 -8.91 -15.22 -16.51
C ASP A 197 -9.35 -13.84 -16.03
N SER A 198 -8.56 -12.80 -16.31
CA SER A 198 -8.83 -11.40 -15.94
C SER A 198 -10.07 -10.82 -16.63
N CYS A 199 -10.37 -11.23 -17.87
CA CYS A 199 -11.51 -10.75 -18.66
C CYS A 199 -12.79 -11.60 -18.47
N SER A 200 -12.74 -12.65 -17.65
CA SER A 200 -13.84 -13.60 -17.55
C SER A 200 -14.92 -13.15 -16.57
N ILE A 201 -15.78 -12.24 -17.04
CA ILE A 201 -16.95 -11.72 -16.30
C ILE A 201 -17.81 -12.88 -15.76
N PRO A 202 -18.16 -12.88 -14.46
CA PRO A 202 -19.05 -13.89 -13.87
C PRO A 202 -20.36 -14.03 -14.64
N LEU A 203 -20.84 -15.27 -14.75
CA LEU A 203 -22.03 -15.71 -15.49
C LEU A 203 -21.93 -15.56 -17.02
N PHE A 204 -21.20 -14.55 -17.52
CA PHE A 204 -21.05 -14.32 -18.96
C PHE A 204 -19.97 -15.22 -19.57
N PHE A 205 -18.73 -15.16 -19.08
CA PHE A 205 -17.62 -16.02 -19.52
C PHE A 205 -17.29 -17.12 -18.50
N ARG A 206 -17.55 -16.89 -17.20
CA ARG A 206 -17.19 -17.83 -16.13
C ARG A 206 -18.37 -18.30 -15.29
N ASN A 207 -18.40 -19.60 -14.98
CA ASN A 207 -19.40 -20.26 -14.15
C ASN A 207 -18.71 -21.43 -13.40
N ILE A 208 -19.42 -22.09 -12.48
CA ILE A 208 -18.89 -23.08 -11.55
C ILE A 208 -18.18 -24.27 -12.24
N ARG A 209 -18.53 -24.58 -13.50
CA ARG A 209 -17.95 -25.68 -14.28
C ARG A 209 -16.67 -25.32 -15.05
N ASN A 210 -16.35 -24.04 -15.20
CA ASN A 210 -15.16 -23.57 -15.95
C ASN A 210 -14.32 -22.57 -15.17
N ILE A 211 -14.57 -22.46 -13.87
CA ILE A 211 -13.71 -21.77 -12.93
C ILE A 211 -12.50 -22.68 -12.73
N GLY A 212 -11.33 -22.25 -13.24
CA GLY A 212 -10.12 -23.07 -13.22
C GLY A 212 -9.66 -23.35 -11.78
N GLU A 213 -8.55 -24.05 -11.61
CA GLU A 213 -8.04 -24.44 -10.27
C GLU A 213 -7.85 -23.25 -9.32
N GLY A 214 -7.35 -22.11 -9.83
CA GLY A 214 -7.18 -20.87 -9.04
C GLY A 214 -8.48 -20.13 -8.71
N ARG A 215 -9.63 -20.62 -9.19
CA ARG A 215 -10.98 -20.03 -9.01
C ARG A 215 -11.06 -18.52 -9.26
N PHE A 216 -10.32 -18.03 -10.26
CA PHE A 216 -10.32 -16.62 -10.61
C PHE A 216 -11.56 -16.20 -11.40
N VAL A 217 -12.01 -14.97 -11.21
CA VAL A 217 -12.98 -14.28 -12.06
C VAL A 217 -12.42 -12.92 -12.51
N ASP A 218 -13.23 -12.16 -13.24
CA ASP A 218 -12.86 -10.85 -13.75
C ASP A 218 -12.14 -9.99 -12.70
N GLY A 219 -10.95 -9.50 -13.06
CA GLY A 219 -10.08 -8.72 -12.17
C GLY A 219 -10.72 -7.41 -11.72
N GLY A 220 -11.66 -6.88 -12.50
CA GLY A 220 -12.39 -5.67 -12.21
C GLY A 220 -13.32 -5.76 -11.01
N LEU A 221 -13.62 -6.96 -10.51
CA LEU A 221 -14.44 -7.13 -9.30
C LEU A 221 -13.73 -6.61 -8.05
N CYS A 222 -12.46 -6.98 -7.86
CA CYS A 222 -11.67 -6.56 -6.70
C CYS A 222 -10.85 -5.29 -6.99
N GLU A 223 -10.20 -5.20 -8.15
CA GLU A 223 -9.37 -4.04 -8.55
C GLU A 223 -9.54 -3.71 -10.03
N ASN A 224 -10.46 -2.79 -10.36
CA ASN A 224 -10.72 -2.40 -11.75
C ASN A 224 -9.73 -1.37 -12.31
N LEU A 225 -8.91 -0.77 -11.46
CA LEU A 225 -7.74 0.03 -11.84
C LEU A 225 -6.59 -0.39 -10.90
N PRO A 226 -5.83 -1.45 -11.25
CA PRO A 226 -4.84 -2.04 -10.36
C PRO A 226 -3.64 -1.09 -10.19
N THR A 227 -3.50 -0.52 -8.99
CA THR A 227 -2.48 0.49 -8.68
C THR A 227 -1.59 0.12 -7.51
N SER A 228 -2.06 -0.77 -6.64
CA SER A 228 -1.42 -1.16 -5.38
C SER A 228 0.03 -1.61 -5.58
N SER A 229 0.28 -2.56 -6.48
CA SER A 229 1.62 -3.09 -6.79
C SER A 229 2.53 -2.11 -7.57
N LEU A 230 1.96 -1.10 -8.22
CA LEU A 230 2.72 -0.11 -8.99
C LEU A 230 3.20 1.06 -8.14
N PHE A 231 2.68 1.19 -6.92
CA PHE A 231 3.13 2.22 -5.99
C PHE A 231 4.33 1.80 -5.15
N GLU A 232 4.71 0.53 -5.14
CA GLU A 232 5.97 0.09 -4.54
C GLU A 232 7.15 0.60 -5.38
N ASP A 233 8.17 1.21 -4.74
CA ASP A 233 9.41 1.67 -5.38
C ASP A 233 9.23 2.67 -6.55
N ILE A 234 8.31 3.63 -6.44
CA ILE A 234 8.11 4.68 -7.48
C ILE A 234 9.40 5.40 -7.85
N ALA A 235 10.31 5.63 -6.90
CA ALA A 235 11.61 6.24 -7.18
C ALA A 235 12.43 5.41 -8.19
N GLN A 236 12.29 4.07 -8.18
CA GLN A 236 12.93 3.18 -9.13
C GLN A 236 12.17 3.08 -10.45
N TYR A 237 10.82 3.02 -10.41
CA TYR A 237 10.00 2.69 -11.59
C TYR A 237 9.39 3.90 -12.30
N GLY A 238 9.45 5.09 -11.71
CA GLY A 238 8.88 6.32 -12.26
C GLY A 238 7.43 6.57 -11.86
N ASP A 239 6.90 7.74 -12.23
CA ASP A 239 5.55 8.15 -11.87
C ASP A 239 4.48 7.32 -12.58
N LEU A 240 3.35 7.08 -11.89
CA LEU A 240 2.26 6.24 -12.37
C LEU A 240 1.22 7.07 -13.12
N PHE A 241 1.00 6.73 -14.39
CA PHE A 241 -0.09 7.25 -15.20
C PHE A 241 -1.28 6.28 -15.18
N ALA A 242 -2.50 6.83 -15.27
CA ALA A 242 -3.71 6.05 -15.44
C ALA A 242 -4.39 6.34 -16.78
N ILE A 243 -4.96 5.30 -17.40
CA ILE A 243 -5.90 5.43 -18.51
C ILE A 243 -7.25 4.93 -18.01
N THR A 244 -8.23 5.82 -17.99
CA THR A 244 -9.55 5.55 -17.42
C THR A 244 -10.66 5.92 -18.38
N THR A 245 -11.82 5.28 -18.23
CA THR A 245 -13.03 5.60 -18.96
C THR A 245 -14.11 6.07 -17.99
N SER A 246 -14.80 7.15 -18.34
CA SER A 246 -15.98 7.63 -17.63
C SER A 246 -17.25 7.35 -18.43
N GLU A 247 -18.31 6.92 -17.73
CA GLU A 247 -19.67 6.77 -18.28
C GLU A 247 -20.61 7.78 -17.61
N PRO A 248 -21.61 8.31 -18.35
CA PRO A 248 -22.79 8.88 -17.72
C PRO A 248 -23.57 7.76 -17.00
N GLN A 249 -23.94 7.98 -15.73
CA GLN A 249 -24.80 7.06 -15.01
C GLN A 249 -26.27 7.37 -15.30
N ASP A 250 -27.01 6.39 -15.81
CA ASP A 250 -28.47 6.41 -15.76
C ASP A 250 -28.96 5.94 -14.39
N SER A 251 -29.88 6.69 -13.80
CA SER A 251 -30.42 6.44 -12.46
C SER A 251 -31.67 5.56 -12.44
N ASN A 252 -32.20 5.19 -13.61
CA ASN A 252 -33.44 4.44 -13.73
C ASN A 252 -33.17 2.95 -13.96
N PHE A 253 -33.65 2.11 -13.04
CA PHE A 253 -33.55 0.65 -13.14
C PHE A 253 -34.93 0.06 -13.38
N SER A 254 -35.09 -0.64 -14.50
CA SER A 254 -36.34 -1.28 -14.91
C SER A 254 -36.35 -2.79 -14.64
N THR A 255 -35.18 -3.40 -14.39
CA THR A 255 -35.05 -4.86 -14.18
C THR A 255 -34.13 -5.23 -13.00
N VAL A 256 -34.34 -6.43 -12.42
CA VAL A 256 -33.46 -6.99 -11.36
C VAL A 256 -32.02 -7.17 -11.84
N PHE A 257 -31.85 -7.49 -13.14
CA PHE A 257 -30.52 -7.60 -13.75
C PHE A 257 -29.82 -6.24 -13.81
N GLU A 258 -30.54 -5.18 -14.22
CA GLU A 258 -30.01 -3.80 -14.20
C GLU A 258 -29.63 -3.37 -12.79
N PHE A 259 -30.47 -3.67 -11.79
CA PHE A 259 -30.15 -3.41 -10.39
C PHE A 259 -28.88 -4.15 -9.92
N MET A 260 -28.77 -5.45 -10.21
CA MET A 260 -27.57 -6.24 -9.88
C MET A 260 -26.32 -5.67 -10.55
N MET A 261 -26.40 -5.33 -11.84
CA MET A 261 -25.30 -4.70 -12.58
C MET A 261 -24.95 -3.33 -12.03
N ALA A 262 -25.93 -2.56 -11.53
CA ALA A 262 -25.69 -1.29 -10.86
C ALA A 262 -24.93 -1.46 -9.55
N VAL A 263 -25.25 -2.48 -8.75
CA VAL A 263 -24.50 -2.83 -7.52
C VAL A 263 -23.06 -3.23 -7.85
N PHE A 264 -22.85 -4.09 -8.85
CA PHE A 264 -21.51 -4.43 -9.33
C PHE A 264 -20.74 -3.18 -9.79
N SER A 265 -21.40 -2.32 -10.58
CA SER A 265 -20.82 -1.08 -11.11
C SER A 265 -20.50 -0.09 -9.99
N ALA A 266 -21.29 -0.02 -8.92
CA ALA A 266 -21.02 0.81 -7.77
C ALA A 266 -19.73 0.39 -7.04
N SER A 267 -19.54 -0.91 -6.82
CA SER A 267 -18.31 -1.45 -6.23
C SER A 267 -17.08 -1.14 -7.11
N VAL A 268 -17.19 -1.44 -8.41
CA VAL A 268 -16.15 -1.17 -9.42
C VAL A 268 -15.80 0.32 -9.46
N ASN A 269 -16.79 1.21 -9.56
CA ASN A 269 -16.58 2.65 -9.64
C ASN A 269 -16.00 3.22 -8.34
N HIS A 270 -16.37 2.68 -7.18
CA HIS A 270 -15.76 3.07 -5.91
C HIS A 270 -14.27 2.74 -5.88
N ASN A 271 -13.90 1.52 -6.30
CA ASN A 271 -12.50 1.12 -6.40
C ASN A 271 -11.71 2.00 -7.39
N VAL A 272 -12.26 2.25 -8.59
CA VAL A 272 -11.61 3.13 -9.58
C VAL A 272 -11.41 4.55 -9.04
N LYS A 273 -12.42 5.14 -8.39
CA LYS A 273 -12.30 6.48 -7.79
C LYS A 273 -11.22 6.51 -6.70
N ARG A 274 -11.10 5.45 -5.89
CA ARG A 274 -10.03 5.33 -4.89
C ARG A 274 -8.65 5.25 -5.56
N SER A 275 -8.50 4.43 -6.60
CA SER A 275 -7.24 4.30 -7.35
C SER A 275 -6.85 5.61 -8.05
N ILE A 276 -7.80 6.34 -8.65
CA ILE A 276 -7.53 7.66 -9.27
C ILE A 276 -7.05 8.66 -8.22
N LYS A 277 -7.65 8.69 -7.02
CA LYS A 277 -7.18 9.57 -5.93
C LYS A 277 -5.73 9.26 -5.52
N MET A 278 -5.31 7.99 -5.59
CA MET A 278 -3.93 7.61 -5.29
C MET A 278 -2.97 8.02 -6.42
N VAL A 279 -3.39 7.91 -7.68
CA VAL A 279 -2.60 8.31 -8.86
C VAL A 279 -2.48 9.84 -8.95
N GLY A 280 -3.55 10.55 -8.62
CA GLY A 280 -3.70 11.99 -8.82
C GLY A 280 -4.34 12.31 -10.18
N ASP A 281 -5.33 13.21 -10.19
CA ASP A 281 -6.09 13.57 -11.38
C ASP A 281 -5.22 14.08 -12.52
N TYR A 282 -4.07 14.71 -12.21
CA TYR A 282 -3.14 15.20 -13.20
C TYR A 282 -2.52 14.08 -14.05
N LEU A 283 -2.23 12.92 -13.48
CA LEU A 283 -1.61 11.79 -14.20
C LEU A 283 -2.64 10.84 -14.82
N ASN A 284 -3.93 11.19 -14.74
CA ASN A 284 -5.01 10.45 -15.36
C ASN A 284 -5.35 10.97 -16.77
N VAL A 285 -5.30 10.09 -17.76
CA VAL A 285 -5.88 10.28 -19.09
C VAL A 285 -7.31 9.72 -19.05
N ALA A 286 -8.26 10.56 -18.61
CA ALA A 286 -9.68 10.23 -18.59
C ALA A 286 -10.29 10.29 -19.99
N ILE A 287 -11.01 9.25 -20.40
CA ILE A 287 -11.64 9.11 -21.71
C ILE A 287 -13.15 9.07 -21.52
N GLU A 288 -13.85 10.01 -22.13
CA GLU A 288 -15.31 9.99 -22.17
C GLU A 288 -15.77 8.99 -23.23
N SER A 289 -16.38 7.90 -22.78
CA SER A 289 -16.81 6.82 -23.67
C SER A 289 -18.32 6.82 -23.81
N LYS A 290 -18.81 6.93 -25.05
CA LYS A 290 -20.21 6.66 -25.40
C LYS A 290 -20.50 5.16 -25.50
N VAL A 291 -19.45 4.34 -25.61
CA VAL A 291 -19.53 2.87 -25.63
C VAL A 291 -19.71 2.38 -24.21
N THR A 292 -20.71 1.55 -23.96
CA THR A 292 -20.93 0.90 -22.66
C THR A 292 -20.16 -0.43 -22.58
N THR A 293 -20.01 -0.98 -21.37
CA THR A 293 -19.25 -2.21 -21.11
C THR A 293 -19.60 -3.40 -22.02
N PHE A 294 -20.85 -3.53 -22.47
CA PHE A 294 -21.31 -4.63 -23.33
C PHE A 294 -21.68 -4.19 -24.76
N ASP A 295 -21.42 -2.94 -25.14
CA ASP A 295 -21.72 -2.44 -26.48
C ASP A 295 -20.61 -2.82 -27.49
N PHE A 296 -20.61 -4.11 -27.83
CA PHE A 296 -19.92 -4.75 -28.95
C PHE A 296 -19.84 -3.92 -30.23
N SER A 297 -20.97 -3.29 -30.53
CA SER A 297 -21.30 -2.76 -31.85
C SER A 297 -20.84 -1.32 -31.96
N GLY A 298 -21.16 -0.53 -30.93
CA GLY A 298 -20.63 0.82 -30.80
C GLY A 298 -19.11 0.82 -30.66
N ALA A 299 -18.52 -0.21 -30.04
CA ALA A 299 -17.07 -0.37 -30.01
C ALA A 299 -16.47 -0.52 -31.42
N MET A 300 -17.11 -1.32 -32.30
CA MET A 300 -16.69 -1.44 -33.70
C MET A 300 -16.94 -0.17 -34.51
N ALA A 301 -18.06 0.54 -34.25
CA ALA A 301 -18.31 1.84 -34.86
C ALA A 301 -17.25 2.87 -34.48
N PHE A 302 -16.87 2.92 -33.19
CA PHE A 302 -15.80 3.77 -32.69
C PHE A 302 -14.44 3.42 -33.32
N CYS A 303 -14.15 2.14 -33.53
CA CYS A 303 -12.90 1.70 -34.19
C CYS A 303 -12.70 2.36 -35.57
N ARG A 304 -13.81 2.67 -36.26
CA ARG A 304 -13.85 3.31 -37.58
C ARG A 304 -13.94 4.84 -37.51
N ASP A 305 -14.21 5.41 -36.33
CA ASP A 305 -14.27 6.85 -36.12
C ASP A 305 -12.86 7.42 -35.91
N THR A 306 -12.24 7.87 -37.00
CA THR A 306 -10.89 8.45 -36.98
C THR A 306 -10.83 9.74 -36.16
N GLN A 307 -11.86 10.58 -36.21
CA GLN A 307 -11.87 11.86 -35.51
C GLN A 307 -11.82 11.66 -33.99
N SER A 308 -12.64 10.75 -33.46
CA SER A 308 -12.64 10.44 -32.02
C SER A 308 -11.32 9.80 -31.58
N LYS A 309 -10.73 8.92 -32.41
CA LYS A 309 -9.42 8.32 -32.13
C LYS A 309 -8.32 9.38 -32.05
N ASP A 310 -8.26 10.30 -33.01
CA ASP A 310 -7.25 11.37 -33.07
C ASP A 310 -7.36 12.31 -31.87
N LEU A 311 -8.57 12.64 -31.43
CA LEU A 311 -8.79 13.48 -30.25
C LEU A 311 -8.23 12.83 -28.98
N ILE A 312 -8.49 11.53 -28.78
CA ILE A 312 -8.02 10.79 -27.60
C ILE A 312 -6.50 10.61 -27.65
N TYR A 313 -5.95 10.30 -28.83
CA TYR A 313 -4.51 10.21 -29.06
C TYR A 313 -3.82 11.55 -28.73
N ALA A 314 -4.33 12.67 -29.24
CA ALA A 314 -3.81 14.01 -28.96
C ALA A 314 -3.92 14.38 -27.48
N LYS A 315 -5.01 14.00 -26.81
CA LYS A 315 -5.17 14.20 -25.36
C LYS A 315 -4.07 13.51 -24.55
N ALA A 316 -3.74 12.27 -24.88
CA ALA A 316 -2.66 11.51 -24.24
C ALA A 316 -1.27 12.13 -24.52
N LEU A 317 -1.00 12.53 -25.78
CA LEU A 317 0.24 13.22 -26.13
C LEU A 317 0.42 14.55 -25.41
N ASN A 318 -0.62 15.39 -25.37
CA ASN A 318 -0.57 16.67 -24.67
C ASN A 318 -0.32 16.48 -23.18
N ARG A 319 -0.87 15.42 -22.58
CA ARG A 319 -0.62 15.07 -21.19
C ARG A 319 0.85 14.69 -20.96
N LEU A 320 1.41 13.83 -21.79
CA LEU A 320 2.83 13.46 -21.74
C LEU A 320 3.76 14.65 -21.93
N ALA A 321 3.47 15.51 -22.91
CA ALA A 321 4.25 16.73 -23.16
C ALA A 321 4.21 17.70 -21.98
N SER A 322 3.03 17.89 -21.38
CA SER A 322 2.86 18.72 -20.18
C SER A 322 3.66 18.16 -19.01
N TYR A 323 3.60 16.86 -18.77
CA TYR A 323 4.36 16.19 -17.71
C TYR A 323 5.87 16.30 -17.93
N ALA A 324 6.34 16.04 -19.16
CA ALA A 324 7.76 16.17 -19.51
C ALA A 324 8.27 17.59 -19.25
N LYS A 325 7.48 18.61 -19.62
CA LYS A 325 7.82 20.01 -19.35
C LYS A 325 7.95 20.28 -17.85
N ILE A 326 7.01 19.81 -17.02
CA ILE A 326 7.10 20.02 -15.57
C ILE A 326 8.33 19.31 -14.98
N LYS A 327 8.59 18.05 -15.36
CA LYS A 327 9.78 17.32 -14.90
C LYS A 327 11.08 18.03 -15.22
N THR A 328 11.20 18.57 -16.44
CA THR A 328 12.40 19.33 -16.82
C THR A 328 12.61 20.63 -16.03
N ILE A 329 11.55 21.22 -15.49
CA ILE A 329 11.63 22.38 -14.59
C ILE A 329 12.02 21.94 -13.18
N THR A 330 11.51 20.80 -12.71
CA THR A 330 11.76 20.30 -11.35
C THR A 330 13.09 19.59 -11.17
N ASP A 331 13.71 19.05 -12.23
CA ASP A 331 15.04 18.44 -12.18
C ASP A 331 16.17 19.48 -11.96
N GLN A 332 15.82 20.76 -11.75
CA GLN A 332 16.74 21.75 -11.19
C GLN A 332 17.10 21.38 -9.74
N PRO A 333 18.33 21.67 -9.27
CA PRO A 333 18.87 21.16 -8.00
C PRO A 333 18.04 21.45 -6.73
N ASN A 334 17.06 22.37 -6.81
CA ASN A 334 16.19 22.78 -5.70
C ASN A 334 14.69 22.49 -5.96
N GLY A 335 14.32 21.79 -7.03
CA GLY A 335 12.93 21.53 -7.40
C GLY A 335 12.38 20.26 -6.74
N SER A 336 11.31 20.39 -5.94
CA SER A 336 10.51 19.23 -5.52
C SER A 336 9.30 19.07 -6.45
N PHE A 337 9.21 17.98 -7.21
CA PHE A 337 7.99 17.64 -7.94
C PHE A 337 6.99 16.96 -7.00
N ASN A 338 5.93 17.69 -6.64
CA ASN A 338 4.79 17.11 -5.94
C ASN A 338 3.63 17.00 -6.93
N SER A 339 3.29 15.78 -7.35
CA SER A 339 2.18 15.52 -8.28
C SER A 339 0.79 15.67 -7.62
N GLY A 340 0.70 16.36 -6.48
CA GLY A 340 -0.45 16.33 -5.57
C GLY A 340 -0.53 15.03 -4.77
N ARG A 341 0.52 14.21 -4.80
CA ARG A 341 0.60 12.93 -4.12
C ARG A 341 1.46 13.05 -2.87
N TYR A 342 0.81 12.91 -1.73
CA TYR A 342 1.47 12.74 -0.44
C TYR A 342 1.89 11.27 -0.33
N ASP A 343 3.08 10.91 -0.80
CA ASP A 343 3.66 9.60 -0.51
C ASP A 343 3.91 9.50 1.00
N PRO A 344 3.16 8.66 1.74
CA PRO A 344 3.29 8.60 3.19
C PRO A 344 4.71 8.24 3.59
N GLN A 345 5.41 7.37 2.85
CA GLN A 345 6.76 6.98 3.20
C GLN A 345 7.73 8.17 3.07
N SER A 346 7.75 8.86 1.93
CA SER A 346 8.59 10.06 1.74
C SER A 346 8.30 11.17 2.75
N ILE A 347 7.04 11.37 3.13
CA ILE A 347 6.67 12.35 4.16
C ILE A 347 7.20 11.93 5.52
N MET A 348 7.05 10.65 5.86
CA MET A 348 7.50 10.12 7.14
C MET A 348 9.02 10.13 7.25
N ASP A 349 9.73 9.82 6.17
CA ASP A 349 11.18 9.93 6.06
C ASP A 349 11.63 11.39 6.21
N GLY A 350 10.93 12.34 5.57
CA GLY A 350 11.18 13.77 5.70
C GLY A 350 10.92 14.30 7.12
N ILE A 351 9.83 13.86 7.75
CA ILE A 351 9.51 14.16 9.16
C ILE A 351 10.58 13.57 10.08
N PHE A 352 11.06 12.35 9.81
CA PHE A 352 12.12 11.72 10.58
C PHE A 352 13.46 12.45 10.42
N GLN A 353 13.82 12.84 9.20
CA GLN A 353 15.01 13.63 8.94
C GLN A 353 14.92 14.97 9.68
N PHE A 354 13.78 15.66 9.60
CA PHE A 354 13.53 16.88 10.37
C PHE A 354 13.67 16.65 11.87
N HIS A 355 13.05 15.59 12.41
CA HIS A 355 13.21 15.18 13.81
C HIS A 355 14.69 14.97 14.16
N SER A 356 15.46 14.25 13.35
CA SER A 356 16.87 13.96 13.64
C SER A 356 17.71 15.24 13.72
N VAL A 357 17.49 16.18 12.80
CA VAL A 357 18.20 17.47 12.77
C VAL A 357 17.82 18.35 13.96
N VAL A 358 16.52 18.44 14.27
CA VAL A 358 16.01 19.29 15.35
C VAL A 358 16.34 18.71 16.73
N SER A 359 16.27 17.40 16.89
CA SER A 359 16.54 16.72 18.15
C SER A 359 18.03 16.70 18.51
N ASN A 360 18.95 16.66 17.54
CA ASN A 360 20.40 16.67 17.80
C ASN A 360 20.91 17.96 18.48
N GLY A 361 20.16 19.07 18.40
CA GLY A 361 20.55 20.35 19.00
C GLY A 361 20.11 20.56 20.46
N ALA A 362 19.20 19.73 20.96
CA ALA A 362 18.51 19.95 22.23
C ALA A 362 19.04 19.00 23.33
N THR A 363 19.46 19.57 24.46
CA THR A 363 19.92 18.80 25.63
C THR A 363 18.70 18.29 26.40
N LYS A 364 18.46 16.99 26.30
CA LYS A 364 17.59 16.24 27.22
C LYS A 364 18.45 15.23 27.97
N ASN A 365 18.12 14.94 29.22
CA ASN A 365 18.77 13.87 29.98
C ASN A 365 17.68 12.95 30.54
N LEU A 366 17.73 11.66 30.23
CA LEU A 366 16.82 10.68 30.82
C LEU A 366 17.22 10.41 32.29
N ILE A 367 16.46 10.94 33.24
CA ILE A 367 16.75 10.82 34.68
C ILE A 367 16.36 9.42 35.16
N SER A 368 15.11 9.03 34.93
CA SER A 368 14.62 7.75 35.39
C SER A 368 13.61 7.14 34.45
N THR A 369 13.52 5.82 34.48
CA THR A 369 12.45 5.10 33.82
C THR A 369 11.94 3.97 34.70
N THR A 370 10.64 3.86 34.80
CA THR A 370 9.95 2.85 35.61
C THR A 370 9.10 2.02 34.66
N MET A 371 9.35 0.71 34.61
CA MET A 371 8.53 -0.26 33.90
C MET A 371 7.78 -1.11 34.91
N ALA A 372 6.46 -1.04 34.90
CA ALA A 372 5.58 -1.86 35.71
C ALA A 372 4.76 -2.81 34.82
N LEU A 373 4.58 -4.05 35.25
CA LEU A 373 3.74 -5.03 34.56
C LEU A 373 2.57 -5.47 35.46
N PHE A 374 1.35 -5.12 35.07
CA PHE A 374 0.10 -5.60 35.63
C PHE A 374 -0.11 -7.05 35.20
N CYS A 375 0.09 -7.96 36.14
CA CYS A 375 0.04 -9.40 35.93
C CYS A 375 -1.40 -9.93 36.08
N ASN A 376 -2.36 -9.29 35.42
CA ASN A 376 -3.80 -9.63 35.53
C ASN A 376 -4.05 -11.10 35.21
N SER A 377 -3.27 -11.67 34.29
CA SER A 377 -3.41 -13.05 33.85
C SER A 377 -3.01 -14.09 34.92
N LEU A 378 -2.53 -13.65 36.10
CA LEU A 378 -2.32 -14.47 37.30
C LEU A 378 -3.55 -14.53 38.22
N ASN A 379 -4.66 -13.88 37.88
CA ASN A 379 -5.87 -13.90 38.71
C ASN A 379 -6.49 -15.32 38.74
N TRP A 380 -6.21 -16.08 39.79
CA TRP A 380 -6.69 -17.46 39.95
C TRP A 380 -8.19 -17.57 40.23
N ALA A 381 -8.84 -16.50 40.70
CA ALA A 381 -10.24 -16.53 41.08
C ALA A 381 -11.20 -16.53 39.87
N GLU A 382 -10.75 -16.03 38.71
CA GLU A 382 -11.60 -15.82 37.52
C GLU A 382 -11.27 -16.72 36.33
N GLN A 383 -10.22 -17.57 36.41
CA GLN A 383 -9.84 -18.61 35.41
C GLN A 383 -10.02 -18.23 33.93
N ASN A 384 -9.77 -16.97 33.55
CA ASN A 384 -9.69 -16.58 32.15
C ASN A 384 -8.23 -16.58 31.70
N GLU A 385 -7.81 -17.63 31.00
CA GLU A 385 -6.49 -17.70 30.35
C GLU A 385 -6.27 -16.58 29.31
N ASN A 386 -7.35 -15.88 28.92
CA ASN A 386 -7.37 -14.80 27.94
C ASN A 386 -7.20 -13.39 28.54
N ASP A 387 -7.06 -13.23 29.86
CA ASP A 387 -6.84 -11.91 30.43
C ASP A 387 -5.47 -11.35 30.01
N SER A 388 -5.49 -10.10 29.54
CA SER A 388 -4.30 -9.38 29.09
C SER A 388 -3.49 -8.83 30.28
N ASP A 389 -2.19 -9.03 30.24
CA ASP A 389 -1.26 -8.29 31.10
C ASP A 389 -1.04 -6.89 30.53
N ILE A 390 -0.86 -5.88 31.37
CA ILE A 390 -0.67 -4.50 30.92
C ILE A 390 0.71 -4.05 31.36
N SER A 391 1.55 -3.59 30.45
CA SER A 391 2.77 -2.88 30.79
C SER A 391 2.49 -1.39 30.87
N PHE A 392 2.94 -0.79 31.96
CA PHE A 392 3.03 0.65 32.14
C PHE A 392 4.50 1.04 32.14
N GLN A 393 4.85 2.08 31.39
CA GLN A 393 6.17 2.67 31.48
C GLN A 393 6.07 4.17 31.69
N GLN A 394 6.84 4.67 32.65
CA GLN A 394 6.99 6.09 32.96
C GLN A 394 8.45 6.47 32.82
N SER A 395 8.74 7.47 32.00
CA SER A 395 10.08 8.03 31.82
C SER A 395 10.09 9.48 32.25
N VAL A 396 11.03 9.83 33.13
CA VAL A 396 11.28 11.20 33.59
C VAL A 396 12.51 11.72 32.88
N PHE A 397 12.36 12.79 32.12
CA PHE A 397 13.45 13.40 31.38
C PHE A 397 13.57 14.88 31.73
N ARG A 398 14.81 15.33 31.82
CA ARG A 398 15.18 16.70 32.13
C ARG A 398 15.42 17.47 30.85
N VAL A 399 14.81 18.64 30.73
CA VAL A 399 15.01 19.56 29.61
C VAL A 399 15.75 20.80 30.10
N GLY A 400 16.76 21.22 29.35
CA GLY A 400 17.51 22.46 29.61
C GLY A 400 16.82 23.70 29.05
N GLN A 401 17.59 24.79 28.89
CA GLN A 401 17.09 26.05 28.34
C GLN A 401 16.80 25.97 26.84
N LYS A 402 17.57 25.15 26.10
CA LYS A 402 17.34 24.94 24.68
C LYS A 402 16.00 24.23 24.44
N PRO A 403 15.18 24.70 23.48
CA PRO A 403 13.87 24.12 23.21
C PRO A 403 13.99 22.70 22.65
N VAL A 404 13.21 21.78 23.22
CA VAL A 404 13.03 20.40 22.72
C VAL A 404 11.68 20.34 22.01
N PHE A 405 11.71 20.16 20.69
CA PHE A 405 10.50 20.08 19.85
C PHE A 405 9.92 18.68 19.76
N SER A 406 10.75 17.67 19.99
CA SER A 406 10.35 16.28 19.88
C SER A 406 11.25 15.33 20.65
N ILE A 407 10.73 14.14 20.96
CA ILE A 407 11.49 13.02 21.50
C ILE A 407 11.13 11.73 20.75
N SER A 408 12.06 10.78 20.69
CA SER A 408 11.83 9.44 20.13
C SER A 408 11.79 8.40 21.24
N ILE A 409 10.91 7.40 21.11
CA ILE A 409 10.89 6.19 21.93
C ILE A 409 10.88 4.98 21.00
N ASN A 410 11.55 3.90 21.39
CA ASN A 410 11.54 2.64 20.65
C ASN A 410 10.73 1.58 21.40
N PHE A 411 9.84 0.90 20.68
CA PHE A 411 9.05 -0.22 21.18
C PHE A 411 9.55 -1.52 20.59
N PRO A 412 9.68 -2.60 21.38
CA PRO A 412 9.92 -3.91 20.81
C PRO A 412 8.75 -4.28 19.88
N ARG A 413 9.04 -4.81 18.70
CA ARG A 413 8.00 -5.27 17.78
C ARG A 413 7.47 -6.63 18.25
N ASP A 414 6.15 -6.74 18.38
CA ASP A 414 5.49 -8.03 18.58
C ASP A 414 5.63 -8.86 17.29
N GLN A 415 6.23 -10.04 17.37
CA GLN A 415 6.38 -10.93 16.21
C GLN A 415 5.02 -11.39 15.65
N ARG A 416 3.95 -11.35 16.46
CA ARG A 416 2.60 -11.78 16.08
C ARG A 416 1.71 -10.64 15.58
N SER A 417 2.07 -9.38 15.81
CA SER A 417 1.27 -8.21 15.41
C SER A 417 2.09 -7.21 14.60
N GLN A 418 1.59 -6.84 13.42
CA GLN A 418 2.17 -5.73 12.64
C GLN A 418 1.70 -4.35 13.14
N TYR A 419 0.86 -4.31 14.19
CA TYR A 419 0.25 -3.09 14.71
C TYR A 419 0.79 -2.75 16.10
N LEU A 420 0.92 -1.46 16.38
CA LEU A 420 1.04 -0.97 17.76
C LEU A 420 -0.29 -1.26 18.46
N HIS A 421 -0.26 -2.05 19.54
CA HIS A 421 -1.41 -2.27 20.42
C HIS A 421 -1.97 -0.93 20.94
N PRO A 422 -3.28 -0.84 21.25
CA PRO A 422 -3.87 0.40 21.74
C PRO A 422 -3.09 0.94 22.93
N MET A 423 -2.75 2.21 22.83
CA MET A 423 -1.67 2.81 23.58
C MET A 423 -2.15 4.16 24.12
N LYS A 424 -2.40 4.25 25.43
CA LYS A 424 -2.62 5.55 26.09
C LYS A 424 -1.27 6.15 26.40
N TRP A 425 -1.04 7.38 25.94
CA TRP A 425 0.19 8.11 26.19
C TRP A 425 -0.11 9.49 26.72
N GLN A 426 0.77 10.00 27.58
CA GLN A 426 0.69 11.37 28.04
C GLN A 426 2.08 11.89 28.36
N VAL A 427 2.30 13.16 28.01
CA VAL A 427 3.44 13.92 28.50
C VAL A 427 2.89 15.01 29.39
N TYR A 428 3.47 15.19 30.56
CA TYR A 428 3.09 16.25 31.47
C TYR A 428 4.30 16.80 32.21
N ASP A 429 4.13 18.02 32.69
CA ASP A 429 5.11 18.69 33.53
C ASP A 429 5.14 18.07 34.94
N LYS A 430 6.32 17.66 35.41
CA LYS A 430 6.45 16.86 36.63
C LYS A 430 5.89 17.57 37.87
N ASP A 431 6.10 18.88 37.96
CA ASP A 431 5.79 19.69 39.14
C ASP A 431 4.35 20.22 39.10
N THR A 432 3.93 20.77 37.95
CA THR A 432 2.59 21.36 37.80
C THR A 432 1.52 20.34 37.41
N LYS A 433 1.90 19.12 37.02
CA LYS A 433 1.02 18.08 36.48
C LYS A 433 0.22 18.49 35.23
N LYS A 434 0.61 19.59 34.59
CA LYS A 434 -0.05 20.09 33.38
C LYS A 434 0.31 19.19 32.19
N ILE A 435 -0.72 18.66 31.54
CA ILE A 435 -0.57 17.86 30.30
C ILE A 435 -0.01 18.75 29.19
N ILE A 436 0.98 18.23 28.48
CA ILE A 436 1.58 18.83 27.30
C ILE A 436 0.92 18.24 26.05
N PRO A 437 0.25 19.07 25.23
CA PRO A 437 -0.27 18.66 23.94
C PRO A 437 0.86 18.12 23.05
N SER A 438 0.67 16.90 22.55
CA SER A 438 1.66 16.21 21.73
C SER A 438 1.01 15.37 20.65
N ARG A 439 1.74 15.17 19.55
CA ARG A 439 1.38 14.33 18.41
C ARG A 439 2.38 13.19 18.32
N ILE A 440 1.89 11.97 18.22
CA ILE A 440 2.74 10.77 18.12
C ILE A 440 2.68 10.28 16.69
N ILE A 441 3.84 10.04 16.11
CA ILE A 441 3.96 9.56 14.74
C ILE A 441 4.86 8.31 14.76
N PRO A 442 4.31 7.11 14.46
CA PRO A 442 5.09 5.87 14.40
C PRO A 442 5.95 5.86 13.14
N MET A 443 7.24 5.64 13.30
CA MET A 443 8.27 5.63 12.26
C MET A 443 8.67 4.18 11.94
N LYS A 444 8.77 3.86 10.65
CA LYS A 444 9.21 2.55 10.18
C LYS A 444 10.75 2.51 10.20
N GLN A 445 11.35 1.96 11.25
CA GLN A 445 12.80 1.80 11.33
C GLN A 445 13.23 0.43 10.78
N ARG A 446 14.34 0.38 10.03
CA ARG A 446 15.16 -0.83 9.86
C ARG A 446 16.29 -0.74 10.89
N ASN A 447 16.35 -1.65 11.84
CA ASN A 447 17.36 -1.59 12.90
C ASN A 447 18.67 -2.26 12.46
N GLU A 448 19.80 -1.60 12.70
CA GLU A 448 21.16 -2.09 12.41
C GLU A 448 21.63 -3.17 13.42
N ASN A 449 20.92 -3.33 14.55
CA ASN A 449 21.33 -4.18 15.67
C ASN A 449 20.52 -5.49 15.81
N GLY A 450 19.79 -5.91 14.78
CA GLY A 450 19.09 -7.21 14.75
C GLY A 450 17.84 -7.34 15.65
N VAL A 451 17.48 -6.31 16.44
CA VAL A 451 16.23 -6.26 17.21
C VAL A 451 15.20 -5.46 16.43
N GLU A 452 14.10 -6.09 16.00
CA GLU A 452 13.00 -5.37 15.35
C GLU A 452 12.26 -4.48 16.37
N SER A 453 12.27 -3.16 16.15
CA SER A 453 11.55 -2.19 16.97
C SER A 453 10.75 -1.22 16.12
N ILE A 454 9.64 -0.71 16.68
CA ILE A 454 8.89 0.40 16.13
C ILE A 454 9.33 1.67 16.86
N SER A 455 9.91 2.62 16.15
CA SER A 455 10.24 3.94 16.72
C SER A 455 9.02 4.83 16.65
N CYS A 456 8.73 5.60 17.69
CA CYS A 456 7.69 6.61 17.69
C CYS A 456 8.30 7.96 18.02
N CYS A 457 8.07 8.95 17.16
CA CYS A 457 8.43 10.33 17.43
C CYS A 457 7.24 11.05 18.05
N ILE A 458 7.46 11.68 19.21
CA ILE A 458 6.51 12.55 19.89
C ILE A 458 6.88 13.99 19.58
N PHE A 459 6.01 14.71 18.90
CA PHE A 459 6.14 16.13 18.60
C PHE A 459 5.32 16.96 19.58
N PHE A 460 5.91 17.98 20.17
CA PHE A 460 5.22 18.89 21.08
C PHE A 460 4.66 20.08 20.32
N GLU A 461 3.39 20.43 20.56
CA GLU A 461 2.79 21.62 19.91
C GLU A 461 3.50 22.91 20.33
N LYS A 462 4.03 22.94 21.56
CA LYS A 462 4.94 23.96 22.05
C LYS A 462 6.22 23.29 22.52
N PRO A 463 7.41 23.78 22.14
CA PRO A 463 8.66 23.17 22.56
C PRO A 463 8.78 23.16 24.08
N LEU A 464 9.31 22.07 24.62
CA LEU A 464 9.65 21.98 26.03
C LEU A 464 10.90 22.80 26.28
N SER A 465 10.92 23.56 27.36
CA SER A 465 12.09 24.34 27.78
C SER A 465 11.97 24.62 29.26
N SER A 466 13.10 24.73 29.95
CA SER A 466 13.15 25.24 31.32
C SER A 466 12.85 26.74 31.41
N GLY A 467 12.75 27.45 30.28
CA GLY A 467 12.52 28.89 30.26
C GLY A 467 13.67 29.63 30.93
N LYS A 468 13.37 30.33 32.04
CA LYS A 468 14.38 31.03 32.85
C LYS A 468 15.09 30.12 33.86
N GLU A 469 14.55 28.94 34.13
CA GLU A 469 15.15 28.00 35.08
C GLU A 469 16.33 27.27 34.44
N LYS A 470 17.21 26.68 35.26
CA LYS A 470 18.38 25.92 34.76
C LYS A 470 17.95 24.64 34.06
N HIS A 471 16.91 23.99 34.57
CA HIS A 471 16.32 22.78 34.00
C HIS A 471 14.88 22.64 34.44
N ARG A 472 14.11 21.81 33.72
CA ARG A 472 12.75 21.45 34.06
C ARG A 472 12.49 19.98 33.72
N ASP A 473 11.81 19.27 34.61
CA ASP A 473 11.59 17.83 34.47
C ASP A 473 10.19 17.57 33.90
N TYR A 474 10.12 16.69 32.91
CA TYR A 474 8.88 16.25 32.28
C TYR A 474 8.73 14.74 32.44
N VAL A 475 7.48 14.29 32.45
CA VAL A 475 7.13 12.88 32.58
C VAL A 475 6.40 12.44 31.33
N LEU A 476 6.82 11.31 30.79
CA LEU A 476 6.21 10.62 29.67
C LEU A 476 5.73 9.26 30.16
N GLU A 477 4.44 9.01 29.99
CA GLU A 477 3.81 7.74 30.38
C GLU A 477 3.17 7.09 29.18
N HIS A 478 3.25 5.77 29.12
CA HIS A 478 2.51 4.98 28.16
C HIS A 478 2.09 3.60 28.71
N TYR A 479 1.02 3.06 28.14
CA TYR A 479 0.46 1.75 28.46
C TYR A 479 0.49 0.86 27.22
N ILE A 480 0.85 -0.41 27.39
CA ILE A 480 0.89 -1.44 26.35
C ILE A 480 0.18 -2.69 26.86
N GLU A 481 -0.73 -3.24 26.08
CA GLU A 481 -1.40 -4.50 26.38
C GLU A 481 -0.61 -5.69 25.80
N TYR A 482 -0.42 -6.74 26.60
CA TYR A 482 0.22 -8.00 26.23
C TYR A 482 -0.72 -9.17 26.51
N ILE A 483 -0.93 -10.04 25.54
CA ILE A 483 -1.73 -11.26 25.75
C ILE A 483 -0.81 -12.38 26.26
N GLY A 484 -1.03 -12.84 27.50
CA GLY A 484 -0.34 -13.99 28.08
C GLY A 484 1.16 -13.78 28.35
N GLY A 485 1.55 -12.61 28.86
CA GLY A 485 2.95 -12.15 28.92
C GLY A 485 3.85 -12.75 30.01
N ILE A 486 3.31 -13.63 30.88
CA ILE A 486 4.03 -14.17 32.06
C ILE A 486 3.83 -15.69 32.27
N PRO A 487 4.09 -16.52 31.24
CA PRO A 487 3.91 -17.97 31.36
C PRO A 487 4.79 -18.59 32.47
N GLY A 488 5.94 -17.98 32.76
CA GLY A 488 6.90 -18.50 33.74
C GLY A 488 6.40 -18.50 35.18
N LEU A 489 5.49 -17.59 35.55
CA LEU A 489 4.85 -17.58 36.88
C LEU A 489 3.60 -18.49 36.96
N LYS A 490 3.10 -18.98 35.82
CA LYS A 490 1.95 -19.89 35.75
C LYS A 490 2.35 -21.35 35.84
N ALA A 491 3.53 -21.72 35.32
CA ALA A 491 4.04 -23.08 35.30
C ALA A 491 5.40 -23.21 36.00
N ALA A 492 5.75 -24.40 36.50
CA ALA A 492 7.05 -24.65 37.12
C ALA A 492 8.17 -24.31 36.10
N PRO A 493 9.21 -23.54 36.49
CA PRO A 493 9.72 -23.35 37.85
C PRO A 493 9.13 -22.16 38.64
N TYR A 494 8.04 -21.51 38.19
CA TYR A 494 7.45 -20.35 38.87
C TYR A 494 8.43 -19.18 38.97
N ALA A 495 9.05 -18.89 37.82
CA ALA A 495 10.01 -17.82 37.67
C ALA A 495 9.74 -17.06 36.37
N GLU A 496 9.84 -15.74 36.43
CA GLU A 496 9.71 -14.85 35.28
C GLU A 496 10.70 -13.70 35.41
N PHE A 497 10.95 -12.97 34.32
CA PHE A 497 11.85 -11.83 34.37
C PHE A 497 11.26 -10.60 33.68
N LEU A 498 11.61 -9.44 34.21
CA LEU A 498 11.45 -8.16 33.50
C LEU A 498 12.81 -7.65 33.11
N ALA A 499 12.92 -7.07 31.92
CA ALA A 499 14.16 -6.49 31.47
C ALA A 499 13.94 -5.26 30.59
N MET A 500 14.90 -4.35 30.63
CA MET A 500 14.93 -3.16 29.80
C MET A 500 16.37 -2.91 29.34
N SER A 501 16.53 -2.66 28.05
CA SER A 501 17.80 -2.25 27.46
C SER A 501 17.84 -0.74 27.30
N ASN A 502 18.98 -0.12 27.59
CA ASN A 502 19.17 1.28 27.28
C ASN A 502 19.51 1.44 25.79
N LEU A 503 18.53 1.91 25.03
CA LEU A 503 18.64 2.19 23.59
C LEU A 503 18.91 3.66 23.28
N THR A 504 19.21 4.48 24.29
CA THR A 504 19.60 5.88 24.11
C THR A 504 21.11 6.03 24.21
N ASP A 505 21.62 7.15 23.72
CA ASP A 505 23.05 7.50 23.80
C ASP A 505 23.44 8.11 25.17
N GLU A 506 22.49 8.15 26.11
CA GLU A 506 22.64 8.77 27.43
C GLU A 506 22.65 7.71 28.53
N VAL A 507 23.28 8.01 29.67
CA VAL A 507 23.18 7.16 30.86
C VAL A 507 21.84 7.40 31.56
N ILE A 508 21.10 6.33 31.85
CA ILE A 508 19.87 6.41 32.64
C ILE A 508 20.24 6.29 34.11
N GLU A 509 20.00 7.35 34.90
CA GLU A 509 20.43 7.41 36.30
C GLU A 509 19.73 6.33 37.15
N GLU A 510 18.44 6.10 36.93
CA GLU A 510 17.65 5.12 37.66
C GLU A 510 16.67 4.33 36.77
N VAL A 511 16.67 3.00 36.90
CA VAL A 511 15.72 2.10 36.23
C VAL A 511 14.99 1.27 37.27
N ASN A 512 13.66 1.36 37.29
CA ASN A 512 12.82 0.59 38.19
C ASN A 512 12.04 -0.46 37.39
N LEU A 513 12.16 -1.74 37.77
CA LEU A 513 11.45 -2.87 37.16
C LEU A 513 10.50 -3.47 38.20
N ILE A 514 9.19 -3.43 37.93
CA ILE A 514 8.14 -3.71 38.91
C ILE A 514 7.13 -4.71 38.32
N MET A 515 6.79 -5.72 39.10
CA MET A 515 5.61 -6.55 38.86
C MET A 515 4.49 -6.15 39.81
N LEU A 516 3.29 -5.94 39.27
CA LEU A 516 2.05 -5.73 40.00
C LEU A 516 1.27 -7.05 39.94
N ILE A 517 1.24 -7.75 41.06
CA ILE A 517 0.75 -9.10 41.22
C ILE A 517 -0.65 -9.05 41.85
N PRO A 518 -1.68 -9.70 41.29
CA PRO A 518 -3.01 -9.71 41.89
C PRO A 518 -2.96 -10.24 43.32
N LYS A 519 -3.68 -9.61 44.26
CA LYS A 519 -3.77 -10.08 45.66
C LYS A 519 -4.33 -11.50 45.80
N THR A 520 -5.00 -12.00 44.77
CA THR A 520 -5.50 -13.38 44.68
C THR A 520 -4.38 -14.39 44.42
N TYR A 521 -3.20 -13.96 43.97
CA TYR A 521 -2.05 -14.82 43.75
C TYR A 521 -1.44 -15.22 45.10
N ARG A 522 -1.60 -16.50 45.46
CA ARG A 522 -1.34 -17.00 46.82
C ARG A 522 0.15 -17.28 47.12
N ARG A 523 1.06 -17.00 46.19
CA ARG A 523 2.48 -17.36 46.31
C ARG A 523 3.32 -16.12 46.56
N GLY A 524 4.18 -16.19 47.57
CA GLY A 524 5.15 -15.13 47.83
C GLY A 524 6.17 -15.08 46.70
N LEU A 525 6.51 -13.88 46.25
CA LEU A 525 7.53 -13.66 45.24
C LEU A 525 8.75 -12.98 45.85
N LYS A 526 9.92 -13.30 45.32
CA LYS A 526 11.19 -12.61 45.60
C LYS A 526 11.73 -12.05 44.30
N VAL A 527 12.43 -10.93 44.39
CA VAL A 527 13.09 -10.29 43.25
C VAL A 527 14.60 -10.27 43.45
N ASN A 528 15.33 -10.71 42.44
CA ASN A 528 16.79 -10.73 42.40
C ASN A 528 17.30 -10.09 41.11
N ALA A 529 18.51 -9.51 41.14
CA ALA A 529 19.19 -9.13 39.90
C ALA A 529 19.59 -10.38 39.10
N ASP A 530 19.59 -10.26 37.78
CA ASP A 530 20.25 -11.23 36.92
C ASP A 530 21.78 -11.11 37.07
N SER A 531 22.49 -12.24 37.12
CA SER A 531 23.95 -12.30 37.19
C SER A 531 24.66 -11.56 36.04
N SER A 532 24.01 -11.45 34.88
CA SER A 532 24.51 -10.68 33.72
C SER A 532 24.51 -9.17 33.94
N CYS A 533 23.85 -8.68 34.99
CA CYS A 533 23.77 -7.26 35.36
C CYS A 533 24.74 -6.88 36.49
N SER A 534 25.79 -7.67 36.74
CA SER A 534 26.68 -7.52 37.91
C SER A 534 27.40 -6.15 37.99
N GLU A 535 27.56 -5.45 36.86
CA GLU A 535 28.13 -4.10 36.82
C GLU A 535 27.16 -3.00 37.29
N LEU A 536 25.87 -3.32 37.44
CA LEU A 536 24.84 -2.37 37.86
C LEU A 536 24.58 -2.46 39.35
N SER A 537 24.39 -1.32 39.99
CA SER A 537 23.96 -1.27 41.39
C SER A 537 22.48 -1.67 41.50
N PHE A 538 22.21 -2.88 42.00
CA PHE A 538 20.85 -3.37 42.26
C PHE A 538 20.40 -3.11 43.71
N GLY A 539 19.14 -2.72 43.89
CA GLY A 539 18.47 -2.66 45.18
C GLY A 539 17.00 -3.05 45.08
N ILE A 540 16.45 -3.66 46.13
CA ILE A 540 15.01 -3.97 46.21
C ILE A 540 14.25 -2.68 46.56
N LEU A 541 13.14 -2.43 45.88
CA LEU A 541 12.27 -1.29 46.19
C LEU A 541 11.60 -1.49 47.55
N LYS A 542 11.64 -0.46 48.40
CA LYS A 542 10.98 -0.49 49.71
C LYS A 542 9.46 -0.36 49.55
N GLN A 543 8.71 -0.86 50.53
CA GLN A 543 7.24 -0.77 50.53
C GLN A 543 6.73 0.66 50.36
N SER A 544 7.39 1.65 50.97
CA SER A 544 7.02 3.07 50.83
C SER A 544 7.26 3.63 49.43
N GLU A 545 8.23 3.09 48.68
CA GLU A 545 8.51 3.46 47.29
C GLU A 545 7.47 2.82 46.36
N ILE A 546 7.14 1.56 46.62
CA ILE A 546 6.07 0.83 45.94
C ILE A 546 4.72 1.53 46.10
N VAL A 547 4.34 1.91 47.32
CA VAL A 547 3.08 2.62 47.58
C VAL A 547 3.00 3.94 46.81
N ARG A 548 4.11 4.67 46.67
CA ARG A 548 4.14 5.90 45.87
C ARG A 548 3.95 5.63 44.38
N ILE A 549 4.56 4.58 43.86
CA ILE A 549 4.42 4.21 42.44
C ILE A 549 3.01 3.66 42.16
N SER A 550 2.46 2.82 43.05
CA SER A 550 1.10 2.29 42.95
C SER A 550 0.02 3.38 43.10
N ALA A 551 0.25 4.39 43.95
CA ALA A 551 -0.67 5.53 44.09
C ALA A 551 -0.79 6.36 42.80
N VAL A 552 0.28 6.44 41.99
CA VAL A 552 0.23 7.06 40.65
C VAL A 552 -0.63 6.23 39.69
N LEU A 553 -0.73 4.93 39.91
CA LEU A 553 -1.48 3.99 39.08
C LEU A 553 -2.93 3.77 39.53
N ASP A 554 -3.32 4.31 40.70
CA ASP A 554 -4.63 4.14 41.35
C ASP A 554 -5.06 2.66 41.51
N ASP A 555 -4.10 1.77 41.76
CA ASP A 555 -4.32 0.33 41.76
C ASP A 555 -4.24 -0.29 43.16
N TYR A 556 -5.41 -0.58 43.73
CA TYR A 556 -5.56 -1.21 45.05
C TYR A 556 -5.70 -2.75 44.98
N ARG A 557 -5.79 -3.33 43.78
CA ARG A 557 -6.08 -4.77 43.58
C ARG A 557 -4.81 -5.62 43.52
N HIS A 558 -3.66 -5.00 43.36
CA HIS A 558 -2.38 -5.65 43.21
C HIS A 558 -1.45 -5.35 44.39
N ASP A 559 -0.59 -6.31 44.71
CA ASP A 559 0.62 -6.11 45.49
C ASP A 559 1.78 -5.88 44.51
N ALA A 560 2.70 -4.97 44.81
CA ALA A 560 3.86 -4.76 43.95
C ALA A 560 5.14 -5.35 44.56
N ILE A 561 6.03 -5.79 43.68
CA ILE A 561 7.39 -6.18 43.99
C ILE A 561 8.31 -5.71 42.85
N GLY A 562 9.50 -5.22 43.17
CA GLY A 562 10.38 -4.71 42.12
C GLY A 562 11.79 -4.41 42.58
N GLY A 563 12.66 -4.25 41.60
CA GLY A 563 14.06 -3.91 41.77
C GLY A 563 14.40 -2.56 41.12
N ARG A 564 15.43 -1.93 41.64
CA ARG A 564 16.03 -0.69 41.16
C ARG A 564 17.44 -0.98 40.67
N PHE A 565 17.77 -0.46 39.50
CA PHE A 565 19.12 -0.41 38.94
C PHE A 565 19.55 1.06 38.80
N ARG A 566 20.85 1.33 38.92
CA ARG A 566 21.40 2.68 38.78
C ARG A 566 22.46 2.76 37.70
N ASN A 567 22.51 3.92 37.03
CA ASN A 567 23.52 4.28 36.03
C ASN A 567 23.61 3.29 34.86
N LEU A 568 22.47 2.96 34.26
CA LEU A 568 22.40 2.06 33.10
C LEU A 568 22.99 2.76 31.87
N LYS A 569 24.17 2.33 31.40
CA LYS A 569 24.87 2.94 30.27
C LYS A 569 24.24 2.55 28.92
N PRO A 570 24.50 3.31 27.84
CA PRO A 570 24.06 2.95 26.49
C PRO A 570 24.42 1.51 26.12
N GLY A 571 23.47 0.77 25.55
CA GLY A 571 23.63 -0.64 25.15
C GLY A 571 23.57 -1.66 26.29
N GLN A 572 23.62 -1.24 27.56
CA GLN A 572 23.47 -2.16 28.70
C GLN A 572 22.00 -2.53 28.94
N ARG A 573 21.79 -3.66 29.62
CA ARG A 573 20.47 -4.19 29.97
C ARG A 573 20.34 -4.34 31.48
N ALA A 574 19.24 -3.82 32.03
CA ALA A 574 18.77 -4.12 33.38
C ALA A 574 17.80 -5.30 33.32
N ARG A 575 17.98 -6.30 34.19
CA ARG A 575 17.11 -7.48 34.24
C ARG A 575 16.88 -7.92 35.69
N ALA A 576 15.61 -7.99 36.08
CA ALA A 576 15.15 -8.48 37.36
C ALA A 576 14.44 -9.82 37.20
N ASN A 577 14.84 -10.81 37.99
CA ASN A 577 14.22 -12.13 38.05
C ASN A 577 13.26 -12.20 39.24
N PHE A 578 12.04 -12.63 38.99
CA PHE A 578 10.96 -12.80 39.97
C PHE A 578 10.71 -14.29 40.15
N VAL A 579 10.91 -14.80 41.36
CA VAL A 579 10.88 -16.24 41.66
C VAL A 579 10.05 -16.48 42.91
N VAL A 580 9.23 -17.53 42.89
CA VAL A 580 8.45 -18.00 44.05
C VAL A 580 9.35 -18.67 45.09
#